data_AF-A0A6I2SF71-F1
#
_entry.id   AF-A0A6I2SF71-F1
#
_cell.length_a   1.000
_cell.length_b   1.000
_cell.length_c   1.000
_cell.angle_alpha   90.00
_cell.angle_beta   90.00
_cell.angle_gamma   90.00
#
_symmetry.space_group_name_H-M   'P 1'
#
loop_
_entity.id
_entity.type
_entity.pdbx_description
1 polymer ?
#
loop_
_entity_poly.entity_id
_entity_poly.type
_entity_poly.pdbx_seq_one_letter_code
_entity_poly.pdbx_strand_id
1 'polypeptide(L)'
;MNVDDLWFRDPANARAYIRKIADQIEEPEEMMEFLNACNITQAALACWLFETKRYNLLLQSICIKGAYDQVESKIELKDAWNEYSIASEEFQFAKEKLKEIISKLHIEPVLFRKTYDKDL
;
A
#
# COMPACT_ATOMS: atom_id res chain seq x y z
N MET A 1 0.84 -17.15 -15.26
CA MET A 1 0.51 -15.72 -15.13
C MET A 1 -0.09 -15.55 -13.76
N ASN A 2 0.67 -14.98 -12.82
CA ASN A 2 0.27 -14.83 -11.41
C ASN A 2 -0.96 -13.94 -11.28
N VAL A 3 -1.84 -14.30 -10.35
CA VAL A 3 -3.15 -13.67 -10.10
C VAL A 3 -3.01 -12.37 -9.28
N ASP A 4 -1.80 -12.01 -8.87
CA ASP A 4 -1.60 -11.06 -7.76
C ASP A 4 -1.41 -9.57 -8.10
N ASP A 5 -1.17 -9.15 -9.35
CA ASP A 5 -0.48 -7.85 -9.51
C ASP A 5 -1.30 -6.62 -9.96
N LEU A 6 -2.61 -6.68 -10.25
CA LEU A 6 -3.22 -5.58 -11.01
C LEU A 6 -4.60 -5.04 -10.61
N TRP A 7 -5.34 -5.65 -9.66
CA TRP A 7 -6.76 -5.30 -9.48
C TRP A 7 -7.06 -4.32 -8.34
N PHE A 8 -6.07 -3.98 -7.51
CA PHE A 8 -6.17 -2.86 -6.54
C PHE A 8 -5.93 -1.48 -7.17
N ARG A 9 -5.79 -1.37 -8.50
CA ARG A 9 -5.58 -0.07 -9.17
C ARG A 9 -6.81 0.83 -9.14
N ASP A 10 -8.01 0.27 -9.01
CA ASP A 10 -9.24 1.06 -8.92
C ASP A 10 -9.68 1.23 -7.46
N PRO A 11 -9.70 2.47 -6.93
CA PRO A 11 -10.21 2.77 -5.59
C PRO A 11 -11.63 2.28 -5.35
N ALA A 12 -12.49 2.20 -6.38
CA ALA A 12 -13.86 1.70 -6.24
C ALA A 12 -13.89 0.20 -5.94
N ASN A 13 -13.05 -0.59 -6.61
CA ASN A 13 -12.95 -2.04 -6.38
C ASN A 13 -12.36 -2.36 -5.02
N ALA A 14 -11.35 -1.60 -4.57
CA ALA A 14 -10.78 -1.72 -3.23
C ALA A 14 -11.84 -1.43 -2.15
N ARG A 15 -12.62 -0.35 -2.31
CA ARG A 15 -13.73 -0.03 -1.39
C ARG A 15 -14.82 -1.10 -1.39
N ALA A 16 -15.19 -1.63 -2.57
CA ALA A 16 -16.19 -2.69 -2.67
C ALA A 16 -15.73 -3.98 -1.97
N TYR A 17 -14.44 -4.32 -2.08
CA TYR A 17 -13.84 -5.44 -1.37
C TYR A 17 -13.88 -5.27 0.16
N ILE A 18 -13.40 -4.12 0.65
CA ILE A 18 -13.42 -3.79 2.08
C ILE A 18 -14.85 -3.86 2.62
N ARG A 19 -15.83 -3.34 1.86
CA ARG A 19 -17.24 -3.40 2.23
C ARG A 19 -17.75 -4.84 2.34
N LYS A 20 -17.46 -5.70 1.37
CA LYS A 20 -17.84 -7.13 1.43
C LYS A 20 -17.25 -7.87 2.63
N ILE A 21 -16.09 -7.45 3.12
CA ILE A 21 -15.51 -7.99 4.35
C ILE A 21 -16.21 -7.41 5.58
N ALA A 22 -16.41 -6.09 5.62
CA ALA A 22 -17.08 -5.43 6.74
C ALA A 22 -18.50 -5.96 6.95
N ASP A 23 -19.21 -6.30 5.87
CA ASP A 23 -20.55 -6.89 5.92
C ASP A 23 -20.56 -8.32 6.55
N GLN A 24 -19.41 -8.97 6.73
CA GLN A 24 -19.29 -10.27 7.43
C GLN A 24 -19.08 -10.14 8.94
N ILE A 25 -18.83 -8.92 9.45
CA ILE A 25 -18.52 -8.68 10.86
C ILE A 25 -19.80 -8.21 11.57
N GLU A 26 -20.31 -9.02 12.49
CA GLU A 26 -21.55 -8.71 13.22
C GLU A 26 -21.31 -7.71 14.35
N GLU A 27 -20.18 -7.81 15.05
CA GLU A 27 -19.85 -6.98 16.22
C GLU A 27 -19.33 -5.58 15.80
N PRO A 28 -19.98 -4.48 16.22
CA PRO A 28 -19.59 -3.12 15.82
C PRO A 28 -18.16 -2.75 16.21
N GLU A 29 -17.67 -3.19 17.38
CA GLU A 29 -16.29 -2.91 17.78
C GLU A 29 -15.26 -3.56 16.86
N GLU A 30 -15.52 -4.81 16.45
CA GLU A 30 -14.66 -5.58 15.54
C GLU A 30 -14.66 -4.96 14.13
N MET A 31 -15.82 -4.50 13.66
CA MET A 31 -15.93 -3.80 12.39
C MET A 31 -15.12 -2.50 12.42
N MET A 32 -15.21 -1.73 13.51
CA MET A 32 -14.43 -0.51 13.68
C MET A 32 -12.93 -0.78 13.76
N GLU A 33 -12.50 -1.85 14.44
CA GLU A 33 -11.10 -2.29 14.50
C GLU A 33 -10.56 -2.61 13.09
N PHE A 34 -11.31 -3.37 12.30
CA PHE A 34 -10.96 -3.71 10.91
C PHE A 34 -10.87 -2.48 10.00
N LEU A 35 -11.88 -1.60 10.02
CA LEU A 35 -11.90 -0.40 9.18
C LEU A 35 -10.76 0.57 9.54
N ASN A 36 -10.45 0.71 10.82
CA ASN A 36 -9.33 1.53 11.25
C ASN A 36 -7.99 0.98 10.76
N ALA A 37 -7.79 -0.34 10.84
CA ALA A 37 -6.59 -0.99 10.32
C ALA A 37 -6.44 -0.82 8.80
N CYS A 38 -7.55 -0.90 8.06
CA CYS A 38 -7.56 -0.61 6.62
C CYS A 38 -7.13 0.83 6.32
N ASN A 39 -7.68 1.81 7.04
CA ASN A 39 -7.33 3.23 6.86
C ASN A 39 -5.85 3.51 7.16
N ILE A 40 -5.32 2.97 8.27
CA ILE A 40 -3.91 3.12 8.64
C ILE A 40 -3.00 2.51 7.56
N THR A 41 -3.33 1.31 7.08
CA THR A 41 -2.57 0.62 6.03
C THR A 41 -2.58 1.41 4.72
N GLN A 42 -3.73 1.97 4.34
CA GLN A 42 -3.85 2.79 3.14
C GLN A 42 -3.04 4.09 3.24
N ALA A 43 -3.06 4.76 4.39
CA ALA A 43 -2.26 5.95 4.62
C ALA A 43 -0.74 5.65 4.53
N ALA A 44 -0.29 4.58 5.20
CA ALA A 44 1.11 4.15 5.15
C ALA A 44 1.56 3.77 3.73
N LEU A 45 0.70 3.08 2.96
CA LEU A 45 0.95 2.77 1.55
C LEU A 45 1.12 4.04 0.71
N ALA A 46 0.26 5.04 0.90
CA ALA A 46 0.34 6.29 0.15
C ALA A 46 1.65 7.04 0.44
N CYS A 47 2.05 7.14 1.71
CA CYS A 47 3.35 7.71 2.11
C CYS A 47 4.52 6.96 1.46
N TRP A 48 4.54 5.64 1.57
CA TRP A 48 5.61 4.83 0.98
C TRP A 48 5.71 5.00 -0.54
N LEU A 49 4.59 5.02 -1.27
CA LEU A 49 4.57 5.24 -2.71
C LEU A 49 5.09 6.63 -3.10
N PHE A 50 4.74 7.66 -2.31
CA PHE A 50 5.23 9.02 -2.53
C PHE A 50 6.74 9.10 -2.36
N GLU A 51 7.28 8.57 -1.25
CA GLU A 51 8.74 8.58 -1.01
C GLU A 51 9.50 7.71 -2.02
N THR A 52 8.93 6.57 -2.42
CA THR A 52 9.47 5.75 -3.51
C THR A 52 9.57 6.54 -4.81
N LYS A 53 8.54 7.33 -5.16
CA LYS A 53 8.56 8.16 -6.36
C LYS A 53 9.61 9.26 -6.26
N ARG A 54 9.72 9.92 -5.11
CA ARG A 54 10.71 10.97 -4.84
C ARG A 54 12.13 10.44 -4.96
N TYR A 55 12.43 9.33 -4.29
CA TYR A 55 13.73 8.67 -4.33
C TYR A 55 14.15 8.29 -5.77
N ASN A 56 13.23 7.70 -6.54
CA ASN A 56 13.50 7.32 -7.93
C ASN A 56 13.80 8.52 -8.85
N LEU A 57 13.13 9.65 -8.66
CA LEU A 57 13.40 10.87 -9.43
C LEU A 57 14.79 11.44 -9.12
N LEU A 58 15.22 11.41 -7.86
CA LEU A 58 16.56 11.85 -7.46
C LEU A 58 17.66 10.92 -7.98
N LEU A 59 17.45 9.60 -7.95
CA LEU A 59 18.37 8.65 -8.59
C LEU A 59 18.59 8.98 -10.08
N GLN A 60 17.49 9.22 -10.81
CA GLN A 60 17.57 9.58 -12.23
C GLN A 60 18.29 10.91 -12.47
N SER A 61 18.05 11.93 -11.64
CA SER A 61 18.71 13.23 -11.79
C SER A 61 20.21 13.15 -11.56
N ILE A 62 20.66 12.34 -10.60
CA ILE A 62 22.08 12.10 -10.31
C ILE A 62 22.78 11.37 -11.45
N CYS A 63 22.11 10.42 -12.10
CA CYS A 63 22.65 9.76 -13.28
C CYS A 63 22.84 10.70 -14.48
N ILE A 64 22.14 11.85 -14.49
CA ILE A 64 22.19 12.84 -15.59
C ILE A 64 23.16 14.00 -15.27
N LYS A 65 23.29 14.40 -14.00
CA LYS A 65 24.10 15.56 -13.59
C LYS A 65 25.59 15.20 -13.39
N GLY A 66 26.47 15.93 -14.08
CA GLY A 66 27.93 15.77 -14.02
C GLY A 66 28.59 16.21 -12.71
N ALA A 67 29.93 16.13 -12.66
CA ALA A 67 30.76 16.08 -11.45
C ALA A 67 30.66 17.21 -10.40
N TYR A 68 30.12 18.39 -10.75
CA TYR A 68 30.07 19.56 -9.85
C TYR A 68 28.86 19.59 -8.89
N ASP A 69 27.75 18.91 -9.23
CA ASP A 69 26.55 18.81 -8.36
C ASP A 69 26.62 17.62 -7.37
N GLN A 70 27.73 16.87 -7.37
CA GLN A 70 27.78 15.55 -6.71
C GLN A 70 27.66 15.58 -5.19
N VAL A 71 28.07 16.65 -4.50
CA VAL A 71 28.03 16.67 -3.03
C VAL A 71 26.61 16.92 -2.52
N GLU A 72 25.93 17.94 -3.03
CA GLU A 72 24.56 18.29 -2.63
C GLU A 72 23.57 17.19 -3.03
N SER A 73 23.66 16.68 -4.26
CA SER A 73 22.78 15.59 -4.70
C SER A 73 23.02 14.27 -3.94
N LYS A 74 24.23 14.02 -3.41
CA LYS A 74 24.48 12.85 -2.54
C LYS A 74 23.78 12.98 -1.18
N ILE A 75 23.72 14.19 -0.63
CA ILE A 75 23.00 14.47 0.64
C ILE A 75 21.51 14.28 0.41
N GLU A 76 20.93 14.91 -0.62
CA GLU A 76 19.51 14.78 -0.97
C GLU A 76 19.11 13.30 -1.22
N LEU A 77 19.96 12.53 -1.90
CA LEU A 77 19.71 11.11 -2.14
C LEU A 77 19.74 10.29 -0.84
N LYS A 78 20.66 10.61 0.08
CA LYS A 78 20.75 9.94 1.37
C LYS A 78 19.52 10.25 2.22
N ASP A 79 19.06 11.49 2.24
CA ASP A 79 17.87 11.89 2.98
C ASP A 79 16.62 11.23 2.39
N ALA A 80 16.49 11.22 1.06
CA ALA A 80 15.41 10.51 0.38
C ALA A 80 15.43 9.01 0.60
N TRP A 81 16.61 8.38 0.69
CA TRP A 81 16.72 6.98 1.08
C TRP A 81 16.22 6.73 2.50
N ASN A 82 16.60 7.59 3.45
CA ASN A 82 16.18 7.44 4.85
C ASN A 82 14.65 7.56 4.99
N GLU A 83 14.05 8.56 4.36
CA GLU A 83 12.60 8.77 4.36
C GLU A 83 11.87 7.60 3.69
N TYR A 84 12.35 7.15 2.53
CA TYR A 84 11.85 5.94 1.87
C TYR A 84 11.92 4.71 2.77
N SER A 85 13.04 4.50 3.47
CA SER A 85 13.26 3.35 4.35
C SER A 85 12.27 3.35 5.51
N ILE A 86 12.10 4.50 6.18
CA ILE A 86 11.15 4.66 7.29
C ILE A 86 9.72 4.39 6.81
N ALA A 87 9.30 5.04 5.72
CA ALA A 87 7.95 4.86 5.19
C ALA A 87 7.67 3.41 4.76
N SER A 88 8.69 2.71 4.23
CA SER A 88 8.60 1.29 3.89
C SER A 88 8.39 0.43 5.14
N GLU A 89 9.13 0.67 6.22
CA GLU A 89 8.98 -0.04 7.50
C GLU A 89 7.60 0.19 8.12
N GLU A 90 7.13 1.45 8.15
CA GLU A 90 5.79 1.80 8.62
C GLU A 90 4.68 1.07 7.84
N PHE A 91 4.83 1.01 6.51
CA PHE A 91 3.89 0.26 5.66
C PHE A 91 3.91 -1.25 5.95
N GLN A 92 5.09 -1.87 6.09
CA GLN A 92 5.16 -3.30 6.44
C GLN A 92 4.52 -3.57 7.80
N PHE A 93 4.78 -2.71 8.80
CA PHE A 93 4.16 -2.84 10.11
C PHE A 93 2.63 -2.75 10.04
N ALA A 94 2.09 -1.73 9.36
CA ALA A 94 0.64 -1.57 9.20
C ALA A 94 0.01 -2.76 8.47
N LYS A 95 0.68 -3.27 7.43
CA LYS A 95 0.25 -4.45 6.67
C LYS A 95 0.19 -5.70 7.52
N GLU A 96 1.20 -5.97 8.36
CA GLU A 96 1.17 -7.12 9.26
C GLU A 96 0.07 -6.97 10.32
N LYS A 97 -0.17 -5.75 10.84
CA LYS A 97 -1.30 -5.49 11.74
C LYS A 97 -2.66 -5.76 11.11
N LEU A 98 -2.85 -5.38 9.85
CA LEU A 98 -4.09 -5.71 9.14
C LEU A 98 -4.28 -7.22 8.99
N LYS A 99 -3.21 -7.98 8.70
CA LYS A 99 -3.27 -9.45 8.64
C LYS A 99 -3.62 -10.08 9.99
N GLU A 100 -3.05 -9.57 11.09
CA GLU A 100 -3.37 -10.02 12.45
C GLU A 100 -4.87 -9.86 12.73
N ILE A 101 -5.45 -8.70 12.38
CA ILE A 101 -6.88 -8.42 12.57
C ILE A 101 -7.74 -9.32 11.69
N ILE A 102 -7.40 -9.48 10.40
CA ILE A 102 -8.11 -10.40 9.49
C ILE A 102 -8.13 -11.82 10.07
N SER A 103 -7.00 -12.29 10.60
CA SER A 103 -6.89 -13.61 11.21
C SER A 103 -7.69 -13.73 12.51
N LYS A 104 -7.67 -12.69 13.36
CA LYS A 104 -8.41 -12.64 14.64
C LYS A 104 -9.92 -12.72 14.41
N LEU A 105 -10.40 -12.01 13.38
CA LEU A 105 -11.83 -11.93 13.04
C LEU A 105 -12.31 -13.10 12.18
N HIS A 106 -11.46 -14.10 11.91
CA HIS A 106 -11.77 -15.24 11.05
C HIS A 106 -12.35 -14.84 9.67
N ILE A 107 -11.92 -13.69 9.15
CA ILE A 107 -12.40 -13.17 7.88
C ILE A 107 -11.89 -14.07 6.76
N GLU A 108 -12.80 -14.73 6.05
CA GLU A 108 -12.42 -15.49 4.86
C GLU A 108 -12.00 -14.52 3.74
N PRO A 109 -10.84 -14.73 3.09
CA PRO A 109 -10.46 -13.93 1.94
C PRO A 109 -11.51 -14.09 0.84
N VAL A 110 -12.15 -12.99 0.45
CA VAL A 110 -13.13 -13.01 -0.65
C VAL A 110 -12.36 -13.23 -1.95
N LEU A 111 -12.34 -14.49 -2.41
CA LEU A 111 -11.78 -14.85 -3.72
C LEU A 111 -12.64 -14.22 -4.82
N PHE A 112 -12.11 -13.22 -5.52
CA PHE A 112 -12.73 -12.75 -6.76
C PHE A 112 -12.55 -13.80 -7.85
N ARG A 113 -13.61 -14.56 -8.13
CA ARG A 113 -13.69 -15.28 -9.41
C ARG A 113 -13.76 -14.23 -10.52
N LYS A 114 -12.93 -14.38 -11.56
CA LYS A 114 -13.15 -13.71 -12.84
C LYS A 114 -14.55 -14.11 -13.34
N THR A 115 -15.58 -13.33 -13.05
CA THR A 115 -16.72 -13.27 -13.95
C THR A 115 -16.22 -12.49 -15.16
N TYR A 116 -15.74 -13.23 -16.17
CA TYR A 116 -15.89 -12.74 -17.53
C TYR A 116 -17.40 -12.69 -17.75
N ASP A 117 -18.04 -11.57 -17.42
CA ASP A 117 -19.32 -11.23 -18.01
C ASP A 117 -19.05 -10.97 -19.49
N LYS A 118 -18.93 -12.06 -20.24
CA LYS A 118 -19.30 -12.09 -21.64
C LYS A 118 -20.81 -12.10 -21.65
N ASP A 119 -21.43 -10.93 -21.51
CA ASP A 119 -22.79 -10.67 -21.94
C ASP A 119 -23.00 -9.14 -21.97
N LEU A 120 -22.57 -8.55 -23.09
CA LEU A 120 -23.18 -7.41 -23.79
C LEU A 120 -22.48 -7.22 -25.16
#